data_AF-A0A9X9F661-F1
#
_entry.id   AF-A0A9X9F661-F1
#
_cell.length_a   1.000
_cell.length_b   1.000
_cell.length_c   1.000
_cell.angle_alpha   90.00
_cell.angle_beta   90.00
_cell.angle_gamma   90.00
#
_symmetry.space_group_name_H-M   'P 1'
#
loop_
_entity.id
_entity.type
_entity.pdbx_description
1 polymer ?
#
loop_
_entity_poly.entity_id
_entity_poly.type
_entity_poly.pdbx_seq_one_letter_code
_entity_poly.pdbx_strand_id
1 'polypeptide(L)'
;SDIVLPASTWYEKHDLSSTDMHPFVHPFNPAIGSPWEARSDWDIFTSLSKAVSDLAKKIDLEPMKEVVATPLLHDTPQELAQPLGKIKDWSKGECEPIPGKTMPQIHVVERDYKTIYDKMTALGPNAGKQPIGTKGISWSAEKEYEQLKSKLGVVRTDSIAKGCPD
;
A
#
# COMPACT_ATOMS: atom_id res chain seq x y z
N SER A 1 20.88 10.40 -10.59
CA SER A 1 20.42 9.02 -10.33
C SER A 1 21.51 8.06 -10.72
N ASP A 2 21.70 6.98 -9.98
CA ASP A 2 22.66 5.91 -10.35
C ASP A 2 22.10 4.96 -11.41
N ILE A 3 20.76 4.76 -11.40
CA ILE A 3 20.02 3.99 -12.39
C ILE A 3 18.87 4.86 -12.91
N VAL A 4 18.62 4.82 -14.21
CA VAL A 4 17.49 5.47 -14.87
C VAL A 4 16.69 4.40 -15.61
N LEU A 5 15.40 4.29 -15.29
CA LEU A 5 14.48 3.36 -15.96
C LEU A 5 13.58 4.16 -16.91
N PRO A 6 13.42 3.74 -18.18
CA PRO A 6 12.57 4.44 -19.13
C PRO A 6 11.09 4.22 -18.79
N ALA A 7 10.41 5.28 -18.39
CA ALA A 7 8.98 5.25 -18.07
C ALA A 7 8.14 5.67 -19.29
N SER A 8 6.97 5.05 -19.46
CA SER A 8 5.98 5.43 -20.46
C SER A 8 5.50 6.86 -20.25
N THR A 9 5.28 7.56 -21.35
CA THR A 9 4.55 8.82 -21.31
C THR A 9 3.07 8.59 -20.96
N TRP A 10 2.35 9.67 -20.66
CA TRP A 10 0.91 9.65 -20.40
C TRP A 10 0.07 9.24 -21.62
N TYR A 11 0.65 9.26 -22.82
CA TYR A 11 0.02 8.75 -24.06
C TYR A 11 0.30 7.28 -24.34
N GLU A 12 0.93 6.55 -23.41
CA GLU A 12 1.44 5.19 -23.64
C GLU A 12 1.01 4.21 -22.55
N LYS A 13 0.14 4.63 -21.61
CA LYS A 13 -0.31 3.83 -20.47
C LYS A 13 -1.77 4.07 -20.10
N HIS A 14 -2.34 3.10 -19.40
CA HIS A 14 -3.64 3.23 -18.75
C HIS A 14 -3.48 3.79 -17.34
N ASP A 15 -4.25 4.82 -17.00
CA ASP A 15 -4.32 5.38 -15.64
C ASP A 15 -5.59 6.23 -15.46
N LEU A 16 -5.81 6.80 -14.28
CA LEU A 16 -6.90 7.74 -13.98
C LEU A 16 -6.35 9.09 -13.53
N SER A 17 -7.09 10.17 -13.83
CA SER A 17 -6.78 11.52 -13.41
C SER A 17 -8.03 12.26 -12.91
N SER A 18 -7.82 13.10 -11.90
CA SER A 18 -8.82 14.00 -11.29
C SER A 18 -8.12 15.25 -10.75
N THR A 19 -8.86 16.34 -10.52
CA THR A 19 -8.33 17.59 -9.97
C THR A 19 -9.37 18.31 -9.12
N ASP A 20 -8.93 19.15 -8.18
CA ASP A 20 -9.77 20.04 -7.37
C ASP A 20 -10.62 21.01 -8.20
N MET A 21 -10.22 21.30 -9.45
CA MET A 21 -10.87 22.30 -10.30
C MET A 21 -12.24 21.88 -10.84
N HIS A 22 -12.53 20.57 -10.91
CA HIS A 22 -13.78 20.06 -11.50
C HIS A 22 -14.13 18.66 -10.99
N PRO A 23 -15.41 18.24 -11.04
CA PRO A 23 -15.85 16.96 -10.47
C PRO A 23 -15.69 15.74 -11.40
N PHE A 24 -14.89 15.84 -12.46
CA PHE A 24 -14.71 14.74 -13.42
C PHE A 24 -13.50 13.86 -13.06
N VAL A 25 -13.68 12.55 -13.26
CA VAL A 25 -12.60 11.55 -13.32
C VAL A 25 -12.51 11.08 -14.77
N HIS A 26 -11.31 11.08 -15.34
CA HIS A 26 -11.09 10.64 -16.72
C HIS A 26 -9.83 9.78 -16.85
N PRO A 27 -9.78 8.87 -17.83
CA PRO A 27 -8.62 8.01 -18.01
C PRO A 27 -7.47 8.70 -18.77
N PHE A 28 -6.27 8.18 -18.57
CA PHE A 28 -5.25 8.16 -19.61
C PHE A 28 -5.41 6.88 -20.43
N ASN A 29 -5.40 7.00 -21.75
CA ASN A 29 -5.48 5.88 -22.66
C ASN A 29 -4.26 5.90 -23.59
N PRO A 30 -3.62 4.75 -23.83
CA PRO A 30 -2.48 4.68 -24.73
C PRO A 30 -2.94 5.01 -26.16
N ALA A 31 -2.34 6.03 -26.76
CA ALA A 31 -2.46 6.31 -28.18
C ALA A 31 -1.60 5.35 -29.00
N ILE A 32 -0.48 4.92 -28.45
CA ILE A 32 0.45 3.92 -29.01
C ILE A 32 0.98 3.03 -27.87
N GLY A 33 1.60 1.91 -28.24
CA GLY A 33 2.43 1.16 -27.30
C GLY A 33 3.63 1.99 -26.83
N SER A 34 4.15 1.67 -25.64
CA SER A 34 5.35 2.34 -25.11
C SER A 34 6.53 2.13 -26.07
N PRO A 35 7.18 3.20 -26.55
CA PRO A 35 8.25 3.09 -27.53
C PRO A 35 9.53 2.55 -26.88
N TRP A 36 10.34 1.88 -27.70
CA TRP A 36 11.60 1.25 -27.28
C TRP A 36 11.40 0.27 -26.10
N GLU A 37 12.15 0.45 -25.02
CA GLU A 37 12.09 -0.38 -23.82
C GLU A 37 11.32 0.30 -22.68
N ALA A 38 10.60 1.39 -22.98
CA ALA A 38 9.80 2.09 -21.98
C ALA A 38 8.66 1.20 -21.46
N ARG A 39 8.33 1.36 -20.19
CA ARG A 39 7.26 0.62 -19.52
C ARG A 39 6.47 1.52 -18.59
N SER A 40 5.21 1.16 -18.34
CA SER A 40 4.39 1.91 -17.39
C SER A 40 4.99 1.79 -15.99
N ASP A 41 4.75 2.77 -15.12
CA ASP A 41 5.25 2.71 -13.74
C ASP A 41 4.74 1.44 -13.03
N TRP A 42 3.49 1.04 -13.31
CA TRP A 42 2.90 -0.22 -12.84
C TRP A 42 3.73 -1.44 -13.26
N ASP A 43 4.09 -1.54 -14.54
CA ASP A 43 4.86 -2.68 -15.06
C ASP A 43 6.30 -2.68 -14.53
N ILE A 44 6.91 -1.50 -14.34
CA ILE A 44 8.24 -1.35 -13.75
C ILE A 44 8.23 -1.88 -12.31
N PHE A 45 7.31 -1.39 -11.46
CA PHE A 45 7.24 -1.82 -10.06
C PHE A 45 6.77 -3.27 -9.91
N THR A 46 5.93 -3.78 -10.81
CA THR A 46 5.55 -5.20 -10.86
C THR A 46 6.73 -6.09 -11.24
N SER A 47 7.57 -5.66 -12.18
CA SER A 47 8.80 -6.39 -12.54
C SER A 47 9.82 -6.37 -11.40
N LEU A 48 9.96 -5.24 -10.71
CA LEU A 48 10.85 -5.10 -9.55
C LEU A 48 10.38 -5.96 -8.37
N SER A 49 9.08 -5.98 -8.07
CA SER A 49 8.53 -6.82 -7.01
C SER A 49 8.79 -8.30 -7.27
N LYS A 50 8.68 -8.73 -8.53
CA LYS A 50 9.07 -10.08 -8.97
C LYS A 50 10.54 -10.36 -8.73
N ALA A 51 11.42 -9.48 -9.20
CA ALA A 51 12.87 -9.66 -9.05
C ALA A 51 13.29 -9.74 -7.56
N VAL A 52 12.70 -8.90 -6.71
CA VAL A 52 12.92 -8.93 -5.25
C VAL A 52 12.44 -10.25 -4.65
N SER A 53 11.23 -10.70 -4.99
CA SER A 53 10.71 -11.98 -4.50
C SER A 53 11.53 -13.18 -4.97
N ASP A 54 11.98 -13.18 -6.23
CA ASP A 54 12.82 -14.25 -6.77
C ASP A 54 14.19 -14.30 -6.08
N LEU A 55 14.80 -13.13 -5.80
CA LEU A 55 16.04 -13.05 -5.02
C LEU A 55 15.84 -13.52 -3.58
N ALA A 56 14.76 -13.08 -2.91
CA ALA A 56 14.43 -13.48 -1.55
C ALA A 56 14.22 -15.01 -1.45
N LYS A 57 13.58 -15.63 -2.45
CA LYS A 57 13.47 -17.10 -2.54
C LYS A 57 14.84 -17.74 -2.75
N LYS A 58 15.67 -17.20 -3.65
CA LYS A 58 16.99 -17.75 -3.98
C LYS A 58 17.93 -17.79 -2.77
N ILE A 59 17.89 -16.78 -1.91
CA ILE A 59 18.71 -16.72 -0.69
C ILE A 59 18.01 -17.33 0.54
N ASP A 60 16.82 -17.90 0.34
CA ASP A 60 15.96 -18.45 1.39
C ASP A 60 15.72 -17.49 2.56
N LEU A 61 15.35 -16.24 2.25
CA LEU A 61 15.15 -15.21 3.25
C LEU A 61 13.91 -15.50 4.12
N GLU A 62 14.11 -15.79 5.39
CA GLU A 62 13.02 -16.01 6.33
C GLU A 62 12.13 -14.76 6.50
N PRO A 63 10.82 -14.93 6.79
CA PRO A 63 9.94 -13.81 7.12
C PRO A 63 10.50 -12.96 8.25
N MET A 64 10.55 -11.65 8.05
CA MET A 64 11.12 -10.71 9.01
C MET A 64 10.04 -10.01 9.81
N LYS A 65 10.28 -9.88 11.13
CA LYS A 65 9.46 -9.05 12.01
C LYS A 65 10.10 -7.68 12.11
N GLU A 66 9.42 -6.68 11.57
CA GLU A 66 9.86 -5.30 11.57
C GLU A 66 9.15 -4.50 12.65
N VAL A 67 9.92 -3.70 13.38
CA VAL A 67 9.39 -2.73 14.35
C VAL A 67 9.13 -1.43 13.61
N VAL A 68 7.85 -1.06 13.47
CA VAL A 68 7.41 0.14 12.75
C VAL A 68 6.89 1.16 13.74
N ALA A 69 7.49 2.35 13.72
CA ALA A 69 7.02 3.50 14.48
C ALA A 69 6.07 4.34 13.61
N THR A 70 4.81 4.45 14.03
CA THR A 70 3.80 5.27 13.36
C THR A 70 3.53 6.52 14.20
N PRO A 71 3.56 7.73 13.63
CA PRO A 71 3.24 8.95 14.37
C PRO A 71 1.77 8.92 14.85
N LEU A 72 1.46 9.80 15.78
CA LEU A 72 0.06 10.01 16.20
C LEU A 72 -0.73 10.53 15.00
N LEU A 73 -1.80 9.83 14.65
CA LEU A 73 -2.56 10.12 13.45
C LEU A 73 -3.69 11.11 13.74
N HIS A 74 -3.82 12.14 12.89
CA HIS A 74 -5.03 12.93 12.77
C HIS A 74 -6.20 12.05 12.29
N ASP A 75 -7.44 12.47 12.56
CA ASP A 75 -8.65 11.73 12.25
C ASP A 75 -8.71 10.36 12.94
N THR A 76 -8.02 10.25 14.08
CA THR A 76 -8.07 9.10 14.99
C THR A 76 -8.13 9.61 16.43
N PRO A 77 -8.53 8.78 17.42
CA PRO A 77 -8.49 9.20 18.82
C PRO A 77 -7.13 9.69 19.32
N GLN A 78 -6.03 9.37 18.61
CA GLN A 78 -4.67 9.78 18.95
C GLN A 78 -4.43 11.28 18.76
N GLU A 79 -5.25 11.98 17.99
CA GLU A 79 -5.09 13.43 17.79
C GLU A 79 -5.30 14.23 19.08
N LEU A 80 -6.00 13.65 20.06
CA LEU A 80 -6.26 14.23 21.38
C LEU A 80 -5.25 13.79 22.44
N ALA A 81 -4.08 13.28 22.03
CA ALA A 81 -3.15 12.60 22.93
C ALA A 81 -2.60 13.48 24.07
N GLN A 82 -2.31 14.76 23.80
CA GLN A 82 -1.79 15.71 24.77
C GLN A 82 -2.73 16.93 24.89
N PRO A 83 -3.78 16.85 25.73
CA PRO A 83 -4.80 17.89 25.81
C PRO A 83 -4.30 19.15 26.53
N LEU A 84 -5.08 20.23 26.44
CA LEU A 84 -4.87 21.51 27.14
C LEU A 84 -3.59 22.26 26.74
N GLY A 85 -3.01 21.96 25.58
CA GLY A 85 -1.78 22.60 25.10
C GLY A 85 -0.54 22.26 25.94
N LYS A 86 -0.62 21.20 26.77
CA LYS A 86 0.50 20.75 27.59
C LYS A 86 1.36 19.77 26.79
N ILE A 87 2.42 20.28 26.19
CA ILE A 87 3.39 19.46 25.45
C ILE A 87 4.42 18.95 26.45
N LYS A 88 4.42 17.64 26.69
CA LYS A 88 5.40 16.94 27.52
C LYS A 88 6.27 16.04 26.66
N ASP A 89 7.57 16.13 26.89
CA ASP A 89 8.60 15.35 26.20
C ASP A 89 9.07 14.19 27.08
N TRP A 90 8.71 12.96 26.69
CA TRP A 90 9.09 11.74 27.41
C TRP A 90 10.61 11.52 27.41
N SER A 91 11.32 11.98 26.37
CA SER A 91 12.78 11.80 26.28
C SER A 91 13.55 12.64 27.31
N LYS A 92 12.89 13.67 27.86
CA LYS A 92 13.39 14.53 28.94
C LYS A 92 12.86 14.14 30.32
N GLY A 93 12.07 13.07 30.43
CA GLY A 93 11.46 12.63 31.69
C GLY A 93 10.26 13.47 32.14
N GLU A 94 9.65 14.26 31.25
CA GLU A 94 8.49 15.11 31.60
C GLU A 94 7.16 14.31 31.68
N CYS A 95 7.14 13.13 31.04
CA CYS A 95 6.06 12.15 31.07
C CYS A 95 6.58 10.72 30.79
N GLU A 96 5.74 9.72 31.07
CA GLU A 96 5.99 8.33 30.69
C GLU A 96 5.92 8.15 29.15
N PRO A 97 6.78 7.30 28.55
CA PRO A 97 6.71 6.95 27.13
C PRO A 97 5.60 5.92 26.87
N ILE A 98 4.44 6.39 26.41
CA ILE A 98 3.24 5.60 26.13
C ILE A 98 3.00 5.60 24.61
N PRO A 99 3.23 4.47 23.92
CA PRO A 99 2.97 4.34 22.48
C PRO A 99 1.54 4.73 22.12
N GLY A 100 1.41 5.56 21.08
CA GLY A 100 0.10 6.05 20.62
C GLY A 100 -0.46 7.20 21.46
N LYS A 101 0.31 7.75 22.39
CA LYS A 101 -0.10 8.90 23.20
C LYS A 101 1.01 9.91 23.43
N THR A 102 2.07 9.54 24.15
CA THR A 102 3.18 10.46 24.43
C THR A 102 4.39 10.18 23.54
N MET A 103 4.42 9.05 22.84
CA MET A 103 5.40 8.69 21.81
C MET A 103 4.70 8.04 20.60
N PRO A 104 5.39 7.85 19.46
CA PRO A 104 4.84 7.11 18.32
C PRO A 104 4.29 5.74 18.72
N GLN A 105 3.23 5.31 18.04
CA GLN A 105 2.73 3.95 18.15
C GLN A 105 3.81 3.00 17.61
N ILE A 106 4.12 1.93 18.34
CA ILE A 106 5.09 0.92 17.92
C ILE A 106 4.34 -0.35 17.52
N HIS A 107 4.50 -0.79 16.28
CA HIS A 107 3.88 -2.00 15.74
C HIS A 107 4.96 -3.02 15.37
N VAL A 108 4.61 -4.30 15.45
CA VAL A 108 5.40 -5.37 14.84
C VAL A 108 4.66 -5.83 13.58
N VAL A 109 5.29 -5.66 12.42
CA VAL A 109 4.75 -6.08 11.12
C VAL A 109 5.61 -7.22 10.60
N GLU A 110 4.99 -8.33 10.25
CA GLU A 110 5.68 -9.46 9.62
C GLU A 110 5.68 -9.30 8.09
N ARG A 111 6.87 -9.35 7.48
CA ARG A 111 7.05 -9.26 6.03
C ARG A 111 7.76 -10.49 5.50
N ASP A 112 7.03 -11.23 4.67
CA ASP A 112 7.62 -12.27 3.84
C ASP A 112 7.94 -11.72 2.44
N TYR A 113 9.22 -11.47 2.20
CA TYR A 113 9.75 -10.92 0.94
C TYR A 113 9.59 -11.88 -0.25
N LYS A 114 9.48 -13.20 0.01
CA LYS A 114 9.25 -14.22 -1.01
C LYS A 114 7.88 -14.04 -1.69
N THR A 115 6.96 -13.30 -1.06
CA THR A 115 5.55 -13.15 -1.49
C THR A 115 5.16 -11.75 -1.97
N ILE A 116 6.11 -10.81 -2.10
CA ILE A 116 5.80 -9.42 -2.49
C ILE A 116 5.15 -9.36 -3.86
N TYR A 117 5.63 -10.12 -4.84
CA TYR A 117 5.01 -10.15 -6.17
C TYR A 117 3.54 -10.55 -6.11
N ASP A 118 3.22 -11.65 -5.43
CA ASP A 118 1.83 -12.13 -5.29
C ASP A 118 0.93 -11.10 -4.59
N LYS A 119 1.48 -10.32 -3.65
CA LYS A 119 0.77 -9.24 -2.95
C LYS A 119 0.67 -7.95 -3.77
N MET A 120 1.56 -7.72 -4.73
CA MET A 120 1.54 -6.57 -5.64
C MET A 120 0.48 -6.77 -6.74
N THR A 121 0.34 -8.00 -7.25
CA THR A 121 -0.52 -8.32 -8.37
C THR A 121 -1.89 -8.87 -7.96
N ALA A 122 -2.29 -8.72 -6.71
CA ALA A 122 -3.61 -9.15 -6.24
C ALA A 122 -4.08 -8.26 -5.08
N LEU A 123 -5.38 -7.97 -5.03
CA LEU A 123 -5.94 -7.20 -3.91
C LEU A 123 -6.10 -8.10 -2.68
N GLY A 124 -5.32 -7.84 -1.62
CA GLY A 124 -5.31 -8.68 -0.42
C GLY A 124 -6.65 -8.76 0.32
N PRO A 125 -6.88 -9.84 1.10
CA PRO A 125 -8.18 -10.15 1.70
C PRO A 125 -8.62 -9.16 2.78
N ASN A 126 -7.71 -8.37 3.34
CA ASN A 126 -8.06 -7.36 4.33
C ASN A 126 -8.96 -6.26 3.76
N ALA A 127 -8.91 -5.99 2.45
CA ALA A 127 -9.80 -5.03 1.81
C ALA A 127 -11.27 -5.45 1.88
N GLY A 128 -11.57 -6.75 1.89
CA GLY A 128 -12.93 -7.29 2.05
C GLY A 128 -13.29 -7.66 3.49
N LYS A 129 -12.30 -8.04 4.33
CA LYS A 129 -12.53 -8.55 5.70
C LYS A 129 -12.46 -7.48 6.78
N GLN A 130 -11.66 -6.44 6.59
CA GLN A 130 -11.48 -5.37 7.56
C GLN A 130 -12.25 -4.12 7.10
N PRO A 131 -12.71 -3.27 8.02
CA PRO A 131 -13.26 -1.98 7.65
C PRO A 131 -12.23 -1.16 6.86
N ILE A 132 -12.66 -0.57 5.75
CA ILE A 132 -11.92 0.48 5.05
C ILE A 132 -12.43 1.83 5.53
N GLY A 133 -11.60 2.86 5.48
CA GLY A 133 -12.00 4.17 5.97
C GLY A 133 -11.04 5.28 5.60
N THR A 134 -11.52 6.50 5.80
CA THR A 134 -10.75 7.74 5.70
C THR A 134 -11.44 8.80 6.55
N LYS A 135 -10.74 9.86 6.94
CA LYS A 135 -11.31 10.99 7.70
C LYS A 135 -12.13 10.58 8.93
N GLY A 136 -11.59 9.62 9.71
CA GLY A 136 -12.15 9.21 11.00
C GLY A 136 -13.40 8.33 10.94
N ILE A 137 -13.86 7.95 9.74
CA ILE A 137 -15.00 7.06 9.53
C ILE A 137 -14.56 5.77 8.84
N SER A 138 -15.27 4.67 9.12
CA SER A 138 -15.01 3.36 8.49
C SER A 138 -16.30 2.63 8.14
N TRP A 139 -16.22 1.77 7.12
CA TRP A 139 -17.33 0.95 6.62
C TRP A 139 -16.79 -0.37 6.04
N SER A 140 -17.67 -1.34 5.80
CA SER A 140 -17.31 -2.58 5.11
C SER A 140 -17.29 -2.36 3.59
N ALA A 141 -16.26 -2.89 2.92
CA ALA A 141 -16.16 -2.96 1.46
C ALA A 141 -16.25 -4.41 0.94
N GLU A 142 -16.80 -5.32 1.75
CA GLU A 142 -16.95 -6.74 1.40
C GLU A 142 -17.71 -6.94 0.08
N LYS A 143 -18.80 -6.20 -0.11
CA LYS A 143 -19.62 -6.28 -1.33
C LYS A 143 -18.83 -5.87 -2.56
N GLU A 144 -18.08 -4.77 -2.49
CA GLU A 144 -17.24 -4.26 -3.57
C GLU A 144 -16.08 -5.22 -3.88
N TYR A 145 -15.49 -5.83 -2.84
CA TYR A 145 -14.45 -6.85 -2.98
C TYR A 145 -14.95 -8.08 -3.75
N GLU A 146 -16.15 -8.59 -3.43
CA GLU A 146 -16.76 -9.71 -4.18
C GLU A 146 -17.16 -9.31 -5.61
N GLN A 147 -17.63 -8.07 -5.83
CA GLN A 147 -17.85 -7.55 -7.18
C GLN A 147 -16.57 -7.52 -8.00
N LEU A 148 -15.43 -7.17 -7.38
CA LEU A 148 -14.14 -7.13 -8.05
C LEU A 148 -13.70 -8.53 -8.49
N LYS A 149 -13.87 -9.55 -7.64
CA LYS A 149 -13.62 -10.96 -8.02
C LYS A 149 -14.45 -11.39 -9.22
N SER A 150 -15.71 -10.97 -9.29
CA SER A 150 -16.59 -11.27 -10.42
C SER A 150 -16.13 -10.60 -11.72
N LYS A 151 -15.62 -9.37 -11.63
CA LYS A 151 -15.19 -8.56 -12.79
C LYS A 151 -13.81 -8.94 -13.32
N LEU A 152 -12.82 -9.11 -12.43
CA LEU A 152 -11.43 -9.37 -12.81
C LEU A 152 -11.10 -10.86 -12.82
N GLY A 153 -11.88 -11.67 -12.12
CA GLY A 153 -11.54 -13.06 -11.82
C GLY A 153 -10.85 -13.17 -10.46
N VAL A 154 -10.30 -14.36 -10.21
CA VAL A 154 -9.58 -14.67 -8.98
C VAL A 154 -8.28 -15.37 -9.28
N VAL A 155 -7.25 -15.08 -8.47
CA VAL A 155 -5.97 -15.77 -8.53
C VAL A 155 -6.18 -17.28 -8.30
N ARG A 156 -5.83 -18.09 -9.30
CA ARG A 156 -5.99 -19.57 -9.26
C ARG A 156 -4.71 -20.29 -8.85
N THR A 157 -3.56 -19.65 -9.04
CA THR A 157 -2.25 -20.19 -8.65
C THR A 157 -2.21 -20.46 -7.15
N ASP A 158 -1.53 -21.53 -6.76
CA ASP A 158 -1.37 -21.88 -5.35
C ASP A 158 -0.31 -20.99 -4.69
N SER A 159 -0.76 -19.79 -4.29
CA SER A 159 0.05 -18.74 -3.66
C SER A 159 -0.69 -18.12 -2.48
N ILE A 160 -0.04 -17.19 -1.76
CA ILE A 160 -0.66 -16.44 -0.66
C ILE A 160 -1.89 -15.62 -1.12
N ALA A 161 -1.98 -15.33 -2.42
CA ALA A 161 -3.05 -14.54 -3.02
C ALA A 161 -4.21 -15.40 -3.57
N LYS A 162 -4.15 -16.75 -3.47
CA LYS A 162 -5.19 -17.64 -4.00
C LYS A 162 -6.59 -17.24 -3.56
N GLY A 163 -7.49 -17.05 -4.52
CA GLY A 163 -8.88 -16.64 -4.29
C GLY A 163 -9.08 -15.14 -4.02
N CYS A 164 -8.01 -14.33 -4.02
CA CYS A 164 -8.11 -12.88 -4.09
C CYS A 164 -8.47 -12.42 -5.50
N PRO A 165 -9.05 -11.22 -5.69
CA PRO A 165 -9.15 -10.59 -6.99
C PRO A 165 -7.81 -10.59 -7.72
N ASP A 166 -7.83 -11.08 -8.97
CA ASP A 166 -6.69 -11.12 -9.90
C ASP A 166 -6.43 -9.74 -10.54
#